data_AF-A0AAU7CSY0-F1
#
_entry.id   AF-A0AAU7CSY0-F1
#
_cell.length_a   1.000
_cell.length_b   1.000
_cell.length_c   1.000
_cell.angle_alpha   90.00
_cell.angle_beta   90.00
_cell.angle_gamma   90.00
#
_symmetry.space_group_name_H-M   'P 1'
#
loop_
_entity.id
_entity.type
_entity.pdbx_description
1 polymer ?
#
loop_
_entity_poly.entity_id
_entity_poly.type
_entity_poly.pdbx_seq_one_letter_code
_entity_poly.pdbx_strand_id
1 'polypeptide(L)'
;MDPVGADRTHILVLNYNGRELLAECLPSIVEAAARTPVPCAVTVIDNGSTDGSLELLAREWPGVGLIREPNRGLASFNAVLARLEEPVVLLLNSDIKLAPDAVAPLLAAFDEHDDALFSAPQCWTFDGVEYEGMRTRVRTRYGLVQGMCRVPGHEACVDRPDLTAASGPILAVDRKKFLALGGYDPLYFPGRIEDLDLGFRGWMAGWPGYYIPDSMAYHKGFGSFGPAFGRSGCDRLAARNSLIFAWKNLGGRRLAAHLAWLPVRLIHDLASRRADFAVALVEALARLGHVRSARRDLAVGSGRWIARQEAFFQRFQW
;
A
#
# COMPACT_ATOMS: atom_id res chain seq x y z
N MET A 1 3.06 27.01 15.02
CA MET A 1 2.83 26.37 13.72
C MET A 1 1.34 26.24 13.60
N ASP A 2 0.75 26.76 12.54
CA ASP A 2 -0.68 26.53 12.28
C ASP A 2 -0.87 25.01 12.08
N PRO A 3 -1.93 24.41 12.65
CA PRO A 3 -2.21 23.00 12.41
C PRO A 3 -2.26 22.74 10.89
N VAL A 4 -1.70 21.61 10.47
CA VAL A 4 -1.85 21.08 9.11
C VAL A 4 -3.27 20.52 8.90
N GLY A 5 -4.15 20.67 9.91
CA GLY A 5 -5.53 20.24 9.94
C GLY A 5 -6.19 20.57 8.63
N ALA A 6 -6.35 19.54 7.80
CA ALA A 6 -6.74 19.72 6.42
C ALA A 6 -8.13 20.36 6.42
N ASP A 7 -8.22 21.62 6.00
CA ASP A 7 -9.44 22.43 5.94
C ASP A 7 -10.49 21.79 5.00
N ARG A 8 -10.04 20.84 4.18
CA ARG A 8 -10.77 19.94 3.29
C ARG A 8 -9.93 18.70 3.01
N THR A 9 -10.56 17.59 2.68
CA THR A 9 -9.89 16.37 2.22
C THR A 9 -10.64 15.69 1.07
N HIS A 10 -10.04 14.64 0.52
CA HIS A 10 -10.58 13.86 -0.59
C HIS A 10 -10.32 12.38 -0.33
N ILE A 11 -11.36 11.56 -0.43
CA ILE A 11 -11.27 10.10 -0.50
C ILE A 11 -11.25 9.67 -1.96
N LEU A 12 -10.17 8.98 -2.36
CA LEU A 12 -10.00 8.40 -3.67
C LEU A 12 -10.14 6.88 -3.57
N VAL A 13 -11.10 6.31 -4.29
CA VAL A 13 -11.37 4.87 -4.34
C VAL A 13 -10.92 4.31 -5.68
N LEU A 14 -9.90 3.45 -5.70
CA LEU A 14 -9.43 2.83 -6.94
C LEU A 14 -10.31 1.63 -7.31
N ASN A 15 -10.80 1.62 -8.55
CA ASN A 15 -11.66 0.57 -9.09
C ASN A 15 -11.08 -0.03 -10.38
N TYR A 16 -11.16 -1.36 -10.51
CA TYR A 16 -10.94 -2.09 -11.74
C TYR A 16 -11.80 -3.35 -11.74
N ASN A 17 -12.81 -3.40 -12.61
CA ASN A 17 -13.81 -4.47 -12.69
C ASN A 17 -14.36 -4.87 -11.30
N GLY A 18 -14.72 -3.85 -10.50
CA GLY A 18 -15.16 -4.00 -9.12
C GLY A 18 -16.62 -3.62 -8.88
N ARG A 19 -17.53 -3.80 -9.84
CA ARG A 19 -18.96 -3.43 -9.72
C ARG A 19 -19.58 -3.90 -8.41
N GLU A 20 -19.38 -5.17 -8.05
CA GLU A 20 -19.92 -5.74 -6.81
C GLU A 20 -19.23 -5.17 -5.56
N LEU A 21 -17.93 -4.92 -5.64
CA LEU A 21 -17.17 -4.31 -4.55
C LEU A 21 -17.63 -2.87 -4.30
N LEU A 22 -17.80 -2.06 -5.35
CA LEU A 22 -18.35 -0.71 -5.23
C LEU A 22 -19.77 -0.73 -4.66
N ALA A 23 -20.63 -1.64 -5.13
CA ALA A 23 -21.98 -1.78 -4.60
C ALA A 23 -22.00 -2.05 -3.09
N GLU A 24 -21.05 -2.86 -2.62
CA GLU A 24 -20.98 -3.29 -1.23
C GLU A 24 -20.26 -2.27 -0.32
N CYS A 25 -19.24 -1.57 -0.84
CA CYS A 25 -18.30 -0.81 -0.03
C CYS A 25 -18.53 0.70 -0.08
N LEU A 26 -18.90 1.25 -1.24
CA LEU A 26 -19.03 2.68 -1.46
C LEU A 26 -20.04 3.37 -0.53
N PRO A 27 -21.19 2.76 -0.13
CA PRO A 27 -22.09 3.35 0.86
C PRO A 27 -21.39 3.77 2.15
N SER A 28 -20.54 2.89 2.71
CA SER A 28 -19.82 3.18 3.96
C SER A 28 -18.78 4.29 3.79
N ILE A 29 -18.17 4.38 2.61
CA ILE A 29 -17.18 5.43 2.30
C ILE A 29 -17.87 6.78 2.19
N VAL A 30 -19.03 6.85 1.53
CA VAL A 30 -19.83 8.07 1.41
C VAL A 30 -20.36 8.51 2.78
N GLU A 31 -20.79 7.57 3.62
CA GLU A 31 -21.22 7.86 5.00
C GLU A 31 -20.07 8.42 5.84
N ALA A 32 -18.89 7.79 5.81
CA ALA A 32 -17.72 8.27 6.54
C ALA A 32 -17.26 9.66 6.06
N ALA A 33 -17.31 9.91 4.74
CA ALA A 33 -17.05 11.24 4.18
C ALA A 33 -18.04 12.30 4.70
N ALA A 34 -19.33 11.98 4.74
CA ALA A 34 -20.38 12.89 5.21
C ALA A 34 -20.26 13.22 6.71
N ARG A 35 -19.71 12.32 7.52
CA ARG A 35 -19.46 12.54 8.96
C ARG A 35 -18.10 13.14 9.26
N THR A 36 -17.26 13.36 8.24
CA THR A 36 -15.96 13.99 8.42
C THR A 36 -16.16 15.47 8.82
N PRO A 37 -15.47 15.99 9.84
CA PRO A 37 -15.66 17.37 10.32
C PRO A 37 -15.31 18.47 9.31
N VAL A 38 -14.59 18.11 8.25
CA VAL A 38 -14.16 19.00 7.17
C VAL A 38 -14.78 18.54 5.85
N PRO A 39 -14.97 19.44 4.85
CA PRO A 39 -15.41 19.05 3.53
C PRO A 39 -14.60 17.88 2.98
N CYS A 40 -15.28 16.78 2.67
CA CYS A 40 -14.66 15.53 2.26
C CYS A 40 -15.31 15.03 0.97
N ALA A 41 -14.64 15.26 -0.17
CA ALA A 41 -15.10 14.74 -1.45
C ALA A 41 -14.82 13.23 -1.57
N VAL A 42 -15.63 12.51 -2.34
CA VAL A 42 -15.38 11.11 -2.71
C VAL A 42 -15.29 11.01 -4.22
N THR A 43 -14.21 10.41 -4.73
CA THR A 43 -14.02 10.15 -6.16
C THR A 43 -13.57 8.72 -6.39
N VAL A 44 -14.22 8.05 -7.34
CA VAL A 44 -13.76 6.76 -7.87
C VAL A 44 -12.76 7.01 -9.01
N ILE A 45 -11.59 6.39 -8.91
CA ILE A 45 -10.60 6.30 -10.00
C ILE A 45 -10.82 4.96 -10.70
N ASP A 46 -11.35 4.99 -11.91
CA ASP A 46 -11.58 3.81 -12.72
C ASP A 46 -10.39 3.51 -13.64
N ASN A 47 -9.81 2.32 -13.48
CA ASN A 47 -8.68 1.81 -14.26
C ASN A 47 -9.13 1.11 -15.56
N GLY A 48 -10.17 1.61 -16.21
CA GLY A 48 -10.67 1.07 -17.47
C GLY A 48 -11.53 -0.18 -17.28
N SER A 49 -12.51 -0.12 -16.38
CA SER A 49 -13.44 -1.23 -16.14
C SER A 49 -14.41 -1.43 -17.29
N THR A 50 -14.89 -2.67 -17.45
CA THR A 50 -15.83 -3.09 -18.50
C THR A 50 -16.97 -3.96 -17.95
N ASP A 51 -17.21 -3.91 -16.63
CA ASP A 51 -18.08 -4.84 -15.88
C ASP A 51 -19.42 -4.21 -15.43
N GLY A 52 -19.74 -3.02 -15.93
CA GLY A 52 -20.95 -2.30 -15.52
C GLY A 52 -20.77 -1.41 -14.28
N SER A 53 -19.55 -1.28 -13.74
CA SER A 53 -19.28 -0.48 -12.53
C SER A 53 -19.52 1.02 -12.73
N LEU A 54 -19.28 1.55 -13.93
CA LEU A 54 -19.48 2.98 -14.23
C LEU A 54 -20.97 3.33 -14.34
N GLU A 55 -21.76 2.45 -14.96
CA GLU A 55 -23.21 2.58 -15.06
C GLU A 55 -23.88 2.49 -13.69
N LEU A 56 -23.39 1.58 -12.84
CA LEU A 56 -23.80 1.51 -11.44
C LEU A 56 -23.49 2.82 -10.71
N LEU A 57 -22.26 3.33 -10.81
CA LEU A 57 -21.83 4.55 -10.14
C LEU A 57 -22.69 5.76 -10.53
N ALA A 58 -22.91 5.95 -11.84
CA ALA A 58 -23.71 7.05 -12.36
C ALA A 58 -25.18 7.00 -11.90
N ARG A 59 -25.73 5.80 -11.70
CA ARG A 59 -27.12 5.60 -11.28
C ARG A 59 -27.32 5.76 -9.78
N GLU A 60 -26.49 5.10 -8.97
CA GLU A 60 -26.70 5.01 -7.52
C GLU A 60 -25.99 6.13 -6.74
N TRP A 61 -24.88 6.67 -7.25
CA TRP A 61 -24.08 7.71 -6.58
C TRP A 61 -23.69 8.86 -7.52
N PRO A 62 -24.65 9.60 -8.09
CA PRO A 62 -24.37 10.71 -9.02
C PRO A 62 -23.55 11.85 -8.40
N GLY A 63 -23.49 11.94 -7.06
CA GLY A 63 -22.66 12.91 -6.34
C GLY A 63 -21.22 12.47 -6.12
N VAL A 64 -20.87 11.21 -6.40
CA VAL A 64 -19.49 10.70 -6.30
C VAL A 64 -18.75 11.05 -7.59
N GLY A 65 -17.58 11.66 -7.45
CA GLY A 65 -16.73 11.99 -8.60
C GLY A 65 -16.24 10.73 -9.32
N LEU A 66 -15.97 10.87 -10.61
CA LEU A 66 -15.39 9.79 -11.43
C LEU A 66 -14.21 10.32 -12.24
N ILE A 67 -13.06 9.67 -12.12
CA ILE A 67 -11.89 9.91 -12.95
C ILE A 67 -11.53 8.61 -13.65
N ARG A 68 -11.31 8.66 -14.96
CA ARG A 68 -10.83 7.50 -15.74
C ARG A 68 -9.34 7.62 -16.00
N GLU A 69 -8.59 6.57 -15.71
CA GLU A 69 -7.16 6.46 -15.99
C GLU A 69 -6.86 5.11 -16.67
N PRO A 70 -5.77 5.01 -17.46
CA PRO A 70 -5.29 3.71 -17.92
C PRO A 70 -4.98 2.79 -16.73
N ASN A 71 -5.16 1.47 -16.88
CA ASN A 71 -4.87 0.55 -15.78
C ASN A 71 -3.37 0.57 -15.42
N ARG A 72 -3.05 1.25 -14.32
CA ARG A 72 -1.70 1.33 -13.74
C ARG A 72 -1.66 0.80 -12.31
N GLY A 73 -2.68 0.05 -11.89
CA GLY A 73 -2.83 -0.40 -10.50
C GLY A 73 -2.85 0.80 -9.55
N LEU A 74 -2.18 0.70 -8.40
CA LEU A 74 -2.12 1.80 -7.42
C LEU A 74 -1.41 3.05 -7.96
N ALA A 75 -0.54 2.93 -8.98
CA ALA A 75 0.13 4.11 -9.56
C ALA A 75 -0.84 5.08 -10.25
N SER A 76 -2.10 4.71 -10.47
CA SER A 76 -3.14 5.64 -10.93
C SER A 76 -3.43 6.74 -9.90
N PHE A 77 -3.22 6.49 -8.60
CA PHE A 77 -3.31 7.54 -7.57
C PHE A 77 -2.33 8.68 -7.85
N ASN A 78 -1.12 8.39 -8.32
CA ASN A 78 -0.08 9.41 -8.55
C ASN A 78 -0.56 10.52 -9.50
N ALA A 79 -1.25 10.13 -10.58
CA ALA A 79 -1.74 11.08 -11.58
C ALA A 79 -2.88 11.96 -11.05
N VAL A 80 -3.74 11.40 -10.20
CA VAL A 80 -4.85 12.14 -9.60
C VAL A 80 -4.35 13.07 -8.50
N LEU A 81 -3.47 12.61 -7.61
CA LEU A 81 -2.92 13.45 -6.54
C LEU A 81 -2.14 14.64 -7.08
N ALA A 82 -1.49 14.51 -8.24
CA ALA A 82 -0.80 15.62 -8.89
C ALA A 82 -1.74 16.76 -9.33
N ARG A 83 -3.06 16.49 -9.43
CA ARG A 83 -4.09 17.46 -9.83
C ARG A 83 -4.90 17.99 -8.64
N LEU A 84 -4.68 17.45 -7.44
CA LEU A 84 -5.39 17.82 -6.21
C LEU A 84 -4.65 18.89 -5.41
N GLU A 85 -5.39 19.59 -4.55
CA GLU A 85 -4.89 20.70 -3.74
C GLU A 85 -4.91 20.41 -2.23
N GLU A 86 -5.66 19.38 -1.82
CA GLU A 86 -5.86 18.92 -0.45
C GLU A 86 -4.55 18.42 0.17
N PRO A 87 -4.06 19.01 1.28
CA PRO A 87 -2.78 18.62 1.90
C PRO A 87 -2.72 17.14 2.25
N VAL A 88 -3.84 16.59 2.73
CA VAL A 88 -4.00 15.19 3.09
C VAL A 88 -5.14 14.57 2.27
N VAL A 89 -4.86 13.41 1.66
CA VAL A 89 -5.79 12.68 0.77
C VAL A 89 -5.87 11.23 1.22
N LEU A 90 -7.07 10.64 1.26
CA LEU A 90 -7.27 9.23 1.56
C LEU A 90 -7.26 8.39 0.29
N LEU A 91 -6.48 7.31 0.28
CA LEU A 91 -6.34 6.37 -0.83
C LEU A 91 -6.88 5.01 -0.41
N LEU A 92 -7.92 4.54 -1.09
CA LEU A 92 -8.63 3.31 -0.77
C LEU A 92 -8.69 2.37 -1.98
N ASN A 93 -8.54 1.09 -1.73
CA ASN A 93 -9.00 0.06 -2.66
C ASN A 93 -10.54 -0.04 -2.63
N SER A 94 -11.13 -0.58 -3.69
CA SER A 94 -12.58 -0.77 -3.79
C SER A 94 -13.15 -1.86 -2.86
N ASP A 95 -12.30 -2.69 -2.24
CA ASP A 95 -12.68 -3.77 -1.33
C ASP A 95 -12.63 -3.37 0.16
N ILE A 96 -12.76 -2.07 0.46
CA ILE A 96 -12.68 -1.49 1.80
C ILE A 96 -13.99 -0.85 2.24
N LYS A 97 -14.44 -1.20 3.45
CA LYS A 97 -15.49 -0.46 4.17
C LYS A 97 -14.87 0.40 5.27
N LEU A 98 -15.45 1.56 5.52
CA LEU A 98 -15.04 2.45 6.61
C LEU A 98 -16.06 2.41 7.74
N ALA A 99 -15.57 2.48 8.98
CA ALA A 99 -16.42 2.91 10.07
C ALA A 99 -16.83 4.38 9.85
N PRO A 100 -18.02 4.81 10.34
CA PRO A 100 -18.54 6.14 10.06
C PRO A 100 -17.65 7.29 10.58
N ASP A 101 -16.74 7.05 11.52
CA ASP A 101 -15.80 8.01 12.12
C ASP A 101 -14.34 7.78 11.71
N ALA A 102 -14.08 6.87 10.77
CA ALA A 102 -12.71 6.45 10.43
C ALA A 102 -11.81 7.56 9.87
N VAL A 103 -12.38 8.58 9.22
CA VAL A 103 -11.59 9.58 8.47
C VAL A 103 -10.91 10.58 9.40
N ALA A 104 -11.62 11.10 10.42
CA ALA A 104 -11.12 12.19 11.24
C ALA A 104 -9.82 11.87 12.01
N PRO A 105 -9.67 10.69 12.65
CA PRO A 105 -8.41 10.33 13.32
C PRO A 105 -7.22 10.22 12.37
N LEU A 106 -7.46 9.77 11.12
CA LEU A 106 -6.39 9.67 10.12
C LEU A 106 -5.87 11.05 9.70
N LEU A 107 -6.75 12.05 9.62
CA LEU A 107 -6.38 13.43 9.32
C LEU A 107 -5.64 14.07 10.50
N ALA A 108 -6.14 13.89 11.72
CA ALA A 108 -5.55 14.44 12.94
C ALA A 108 -4.10 13.98 13.17
N ALA A 109 -3.74 12.78 12.70
CA ALA A 109 -2.37 12.28 12.78
C ALA A 109 -1.32 13.21 12.11
N PHE A 110 -1.70 14.00 11.10
CA PHE A 110 -0.78 14.93 10.44
C PHE A 110 -0.59 16.25 11.19
N ASP A 111 -1.48 16.56 12.14
CA ASP A 111 -1.28 17.66 13.11
C ASP A 111 -0.33 17.25 14.22
N GLU A 112 -0.41 15.99 14.66
CA GLU A 112 0.43 15.44 15.73
C GLU A 112 1.82 15.04 15.23
N HIS A 113 1.93 14.64 13.96
CA HIS A 113 3.13 14.12 13.35
C HIS A 113 3.42 14.82 12.02
N ASP A 114 4.11 15.96 12.09
CA ASP A 114 4.51 16.75 10.93
C ASP A 114 5.45 15.99 9.97
N ASP A 115 6.11 14.93 10.44
CA ASP A 115 6.95 14.03 9.66
C ASP A 115 6.18 12.90 8.97
N ALA A 116 4.90 12.69 9.27
CA ALA A 116 4.13 11.59 8.71
C ALA A 116 4.10 11.61 7.17
N LEU A 117 4.49 10.50 6.54
CA LEU A 117 4.17 10.27 5.12
C LEU A 117 2.71 9.85 4.98
N PHE A 118 2.27 8.94 5.84
CA PHE A 118 0.93 8.42 5.84
C PHE A 118 0.46 8.02 7.24
N SER A 119 -0.86 8.01 7.42
CA SER A 119 -1.53 7.34 8.53
C SER A 119 -2.35 6.16 7.99
N ALA A 120 -2.38 5.06 8.75
CA ALA A 120 -3.12 3.85 8.41
C ALA A 120 -4.03 3.45 9.58
N PRO A 121 -5.28 3.03 9.30
CA PRO A 121 -6.25 2.70 10.33
C PRO A 121 -5.99 1.32 10.94
N GLN A 122 -6.73 0.97 11.97
CA GLN A 122 -6.97 -0.44 12.30
C GLN A 122 -7.82 -1.11 11.21
N CYS A 123 -7.48 -2.34 10.83
CA CYS A 123 -8.21 -3.06 9.79
C CYS A 123 -8.58 -4.50 10.18
N TRP A 124 -9.85 -4.85 9.96
CA TRP A 124 -10.43 -6.17 10.23
C TRP A 124 -11.04 -6.79 8.99
N THR A 125 -11.37 -8.07 9.04
CA THR A 125 -12.18 -8.73 8.02
C THR A 125 -13.60 -8.12 7.99
N PHE A 126 -14.32 -8.29 6.87
CA PHE A 126 -15.69 -7.76 6.71
C PHE A 126 -16.70 -8.24 7.76
N ASP A 127 -16.50 -9.40 8.36
CA ASP A 127 -17.31 -9.92 9.46
C ASP A 127 -16.91 -9.33 10.83
N GLY A 128 -15.84 -8.54 10.89
CA GLY A 128 -15.31 -7.94 12.11
C GLY A 128 -14.62 -8.92 13.05
N VAL A 129 -14.32 -10.15 12.60
CA VAL A 129 -13.83 -11.22 13.47
C VAL A 129 -12.30 -11.27 13.53
N GLU A 130 -11.62 -11.19 12.38
CA GLU A 130 -10.17 -11.33 12.31
C GLU A 130 -9.49 -9.99 12.07
N TYR A 131 -8.45 -9.70 12.85
CA TYR A 131 -7.58 -8.55 12.60
C TYR A 131 -6.72 -8.83 11.36
N GLU A 132 -6.86 -7.99 10.32
CA GLU A 132 -6.13 -8.16 9.07
C GLU A 132 -4.84 -7.35 9.02
N GLY A 133 -4.72 -6.32 9.85
CA GLY A 133 -3.46 -5.61 10.03
C GLY A 133 -3.56 -4.10 9.87
N MET A 134 -2.57 -3.56 9.15
CA MET A 134 -2.12 -2.16 9.03
C MET A 134 -1.12 -1.69 10.09
N ARG A 135 -1.00 -2.39 11.22
CA ARG A 135 0.20 -2.31 12.07
C ARG A 135 1.28 -3.25 11.55
N THR A 136 1.78 -2.96 10.34
CA THR A 136 2.59 -3.90 9.57
C THR A 136 4.04 -3.99 10.05
N ARG A 137 4.64 -5.14 9.76
CA ARG A 137 6.03 -5.50 10.04
C ARG A 137 6.68 -6.09 8.80
N VAL A 138 7.97 -6.38 8.90
CA VAL A 138 8.75 -6.93 7.81
C VAL A 138 9.46 -8.19 8.25
N ARG A 139 9.40 -9.25 7.46
CA ARG A 139 10.20 -10.46 7.68
C ARG A 139 11.19 -10.63 6.54
N THR A 140 12.42 -11.02 6.87
CA THR A 140 13.36 -11.54 5.87
C THR A 140 13.41 -13.05 5.98
N ARG A 141 12.95 -13.76 4.95
CA ARG A 141 12.93 -15.23 4.93
C ARG A 141 13.52 -15.78 3.65
N TYR A 142 14.60 -16.55 3.80
CA TYR A 142 15.36 -17.14 2.69
C TYR A 142 15.70 -16.08 1.63
N GLY A 143 16.27 -14.95 2.07
CA GLY A 143 16.66 -13.84 1.21
C GLY A 143 15.54 -12.92 0.73
N LEU A 144 14.24 -13.26 0.87
CA LEU A 144 13.16 -12.35 0.45
C LEU A 144 12.66 -11.49 1.61
N VAL A 145 12.40 -10.22 1.32
CA VAL A 145 11.70 -9.30 2.20
C VAL A 145 10.20 -9.45 1.98
N GLN A 146 9.45 -9.56 3.06
CA GLN A 146 8.00 -9.74 3.04
C GLN A 146 7.34 -8.78 4.04
N GLY A 147 6.34 -8.03 3.60
CA GLY A 147 5.44 -7.32 4.50
C GLY A 147 4.52 -8.31 5.22
N MET A 148 4.29 -8.08 6.51
CA MET A 148 3.40 -8.87 7.35
C MET A 148 2.37 -7.94 7.98
N CYS A 149 1.10 -8.23 7.75
CA CYS A 149 -0.02 -7.50 8.33
C CYS A 149 -0.59 -8.23 9.56
N ARG A 150 -0.56 -9.57 9.55
CA ARG A 150 -0.88 -10.44 10.69
C ARG A 150 0.42 -10.85 11.38
N VAL A 151 0.66 -10.29 12.56
CA VAL A 151 1.87 -10.54 13.35
C VAL A 151 1.44 -11.15 14.69
N PRO A 152 1.89 -12.36 15.03
CA PRO A 152 1.48 -13.01 16.27
C PRO A 152 1.71 -12.10 17.49
N GLY A 153 0.68 -11.90 18.31
CA GLY A 153 0.73 -11.06 19.50
C GLY A 153 0.35 -9.60 19.27
N HIS A 154 0.23 -9.16 18.01
CA HIS A 154 -0.35 -7.84 17.74
C HIS A 154 -1.82 -7.77 18.14
N GLU A 155 -2.56 -8.89 18.14
CA GLU A 155 -3.97 -8.94 18.54
C GLU A 155 -4.19 -8.36 19.95
N ALA A 156 -3.22 -8.54 20.85
CA ALA A 156 -3.28 -8.07 22.24
C ALA A 156 -2.99 -6.56 22.40
N CYS A 157 -2.63 -5.86 21.32
CA CYS A 157 -2.28 -4.45 21.35
C CYS A 157 -2.65 -3.72 20.05
N VAL A 158 -3.72 -4.16 19.39
CA VAL A 158 -4.26 -3.50 18.18
C VAL A 158 -4.80 -2.11 18.46
N ASP A 159 -5.18 -1.84 19.69
CA ASP A 159 -5.70 -0.58 20.21
C ASP A 159 -4.61 0.45 20.56
N ARG A 160 -3.33 0.15 20.29
CA ARG A 160 -2.20 1.03 20.62
C ARG A 160 -1.60 1.70 19.38
N PRO A 161 -1.42 3.04 19.39
CA PRO A 161 -0.72 3.74 18.32
C PRO A 161 0.71 3.21 18.15
N ASP A 162 1.21 3.21 16.91
CA ASP A 162 2.57 2.76 16.61
C ASP A 162 3.04 3.26 15.24
N LEU A 163 4.25 2.88 14.83
CA LEU A 163 4.68 2.95 13.43
C LEU A 163 4.31 1.68 12.67
N THR A 164 4.14 1.84 11.37
CA THR A 164 3.87 0.76 10.41
C THR A 164 4.82 0.84 9.21
N ALA A 165 5.20 -0.33 8.68
CA ALA A 165 6.17 -0.45 7.60
C ALA A 165 5.57 -0.25 6.19
N ALA A 166 4.26 -0.43 6.07
CA ALA A 166 3.51 -0.45 4.83
C ALA A 166 2.09 0.07 5.08
N SER A 167 1.50 0.65 4.04
CA SER A 167 0.22 1.34 4.11
C SER A 167 -1.01 0.45 3.89
N GLY A 168 -0.86 -0.70 3.20
CA GLY A 168 -1.97 -1.60 2.91
C GLY A 168 -3.03 -1.02 1.95
N PRO A 169 -4.30 -1.47 2.03
CA PRO A 169 -5.38 -1.11 1.10
C PRO A 169 -6.11 0.20 1.44
N ILE A 170 -5.76 0.83 2.56
CA ILE A 170 -6.27 2.14 3.00
C ILE A 170 -5.17 2.93 3.70
N LEU A 171 -4.98 4.18 3.28
CA LEU A 171 -4.19 5.14 4.03
C LEU A 171 -4.63 6.58 3.75
N ALA A 172 -4.36 7.49 4.68
CA ALA A 172 -4.29 8.92 4.38
C ALA A 172 -2.82 9.30 4.13
N VAL A 173 -2.55 10.13 3.11
CA VAL A 173 -1.19 10.56 2.75
C VAL A 173 -1.03 12.07 2.86
N ASP A 174 0.15 12.51 3.29
CA ASP A 174 0.62 13.85 2.97
C ASP A 174 0.91 13.92 1.47
N ARG A 175 0.11 14.70 0.74
CA ARG A 175 0.16 14.78 -0.72
C ARG A 175 1.53 15.20 -1.22
N LYS A 176 2.16 16.20 -0.58
CA LYS A 176 3.45 16.75 -1.04
C LYS A 176 4.56 15.74 -0.82
N LYS A 177 4.63 15.11 0.35
CA LYS A 177 5.61 14.06 0.65
C LYS A 177 5.42 12.85 -0.27
N PHE A 178 4.18 12.41 -0.47
CA PHE A 178 3.86 11.31 -1.39
C PHE A 178 4.36 11.58 -2.81
N LEU A 179 4.03 12.76 -3.38
CA LEU A 179 4.48 13.14 -4.72
C LEU A 179 5.99 13.36 -4.80
N ALA A 180 6.62 13.89 -3.75
CA ALA A 180 8.08 14.05 -3.69
C ALA A 180 8.82 12.70 -3.73
N LEU A 181 8.20 11.62 -3.26
CA LEU A 181 8.74 10.26 -3.39
C LEU A 181 8.42 9.60 -4.74
N GLY A 182 7.70 10.28 -5.64
CA GLY A 182 7.20 9.73 -6.90
C GLY A 182 5.94 8.86 -6.74
N GLY A 183 5.31 8.86 -5.56
CA GLY A 183 4.11 8.07 -5.26
C GLY A 183 4.33 6.57 -5.26
N TYR A 184 3.36 5.80 -5.73
CA TYR A 184 3.50 4.35 -5.95
C TYR A 184 4.39 4.08 -7.17
N ASP A 185 5.33 3.14 -7.04
CA ASP A 185 6.27 2.82 -8.10
C ASP A 185 5.65 1.86 -9.14
N PRO A 186 5.53 2.25 -10.43
CA PRO A 186 4.99 1.41 -11.49
C PRO A 186 5.76 0.10 -11.72
N LEU A 187 7.00 -0.03 -11.23
CA LEU A 187 7.78 -1.26 -11.27
C LEU A 187 7.07 -2.47 -10.64
N TYR A 188 6.12 -2.23 -9.73
CA TYR A 188 5.39 -3.28 -9.05
C TYR A 188 4.08 -3.67 -9.74
N PHE A 189 3.66 -2.98 -10.81
CA PHE A 189 2.45 -3.32 -11.55
C PHE A 189 2.42 -4.81 -11.95
N PRO A 190 1.31 -5.55 -11.73
CA PRO A 190 -0.02 -5.06 -11.36
C PRO A 190 -0.26 -4.77 -9.87
N GLY A 191 0.59 -5.23 -8.96
CA GLY A 191 0.50 -4.95 -7.52
C GLY A 191 1.35 -5.92 -6.69
N ARG A 192 1.14 -5.95 -5.36
CA ARG A 192 2.00 -6.57 -4.33
C ARG A 192 3.34 -5.84 -4.13
N ILE A 193 3.66 -5.50 -2.87
CA ILE A 193 4.92 -4.86 -2.41
C ILE A 193 4.97 -3.33 -2.66
N GLU A 194 4.14 -2.76 -3.53
CA GLU A 194 4.11 -1.31 -3.78
C GLU A 194 3.87 -0.46 -2.52
N ASP A 195 3.07 -0.96 -1.59
CA ASP A 195 2.76 -0.34 -0.30
C ASP A 195 3.96 -0.40 0.67
N LEU A 196 4.61 -1.56 0.76
CA LEU A 196 5.85 -1.72 1.52
C LEU A 196 6.99 -0.90 0.92
N ASP A 197 7.06 -0.79 -0.40
CA ASP A 197 8.06 0.04 -1.08
C ASP A 197 7.85 1.53 -0.80
N LEU A 198 6.60 1.99 -0.80
CA LEU A 198 6.25 3.36 -0.39
C LEU A 198 6.66 3.62 1.05
N GLY A 199 6.30 2.73 1.99
CA GLY A 199 6.67 2.88 3.40
C GLY A 199 8.18 2.81 3.65
N PHE A 200 8.89 1.93 2.93
CA PHE A 200 10.34 1.89 2.96
C PHE A 200 10.96 3.20 2.44
N ARG A 201 10.52 3.70 1.27
CA ARG A 201 11.01 4.98 0.73
C ARG A 201 10.72 6.16 1.65
N GLY A 202 9.53 6.19 2.25
CA GLY A 202 9.17 7.15 3.30
C GLY A 202 10.16 7.12 4.46
N TRP A 203 10.38 5.94 5.02
CA TRP A 203 11.40 5.77 6.06
C TRP A 203 12.78 6.23 5.61
N MET A 204 13.20 5.92 4.37
CA MET A 204 14.49 6.37 3.86
C MET A 204 14.59 7.89 3.73
N ALA A 205 13.48 8.59 3.47
CA ALA A 205 13.39 10.04 3.45
C ALA A 205 13.25 10.69 4.84
N GLY A 206 12.84 9.91 5.86
CA GLY A 206 12.53 10.44 7.19
C GLY A 206 11.07 10.79 7.39
N TRP A 207 10.20 10.20 6.56
CA TRP A 207 8.76 10.35 6.66
C TRP A 207 8.12 8.98 6.96
N PRO A 208 7.95 8.63 8.24
CA PRO A 208 7.43 7.32 8.62
C PRO A 208 5.92 7.19 8.36
N GLY A 209 5.43 5.96 8.44
CA GLY A 209 4.00 5.65 8.46
C GLY A 209 3.51 5.43 9.89
N TYR A 210 2.38 6.03 10.25
CA TYR A 210 1.75 5.91 11.56
C TYR A 210 0.54 4.99 11.52
N TYR A 211 0.39 4.17 12.55
CA TYR A 211 -0.76 3.31 12.80
C TYR A 211 -1.69 3.99 13.81
N ILE A 212 -2.93 4.26 13.39
CA ILE A 212 -3.93 5.03 14.13
C ILE A 212 -5.09 4.09 14.50
N PRO A 213 -5.10 3.53 15.72
CA PRO A 213 -6.10 2.55 16.13
C PRO A 213 -7.50 3.13 16.33
N ASP A 214 -7.61 4.45 16.54
CA ASP A 214 -8.90 5.15 16.68
C ASP A 214 -9.65 5.25 15.34
N SER A 215 -8.99 4.93 14.22
CA SER A 215 -9.63 4.81 12.92
C SER A 215 -9.86 3.34 12.57
N MET A 216 -11.05 3.00 12.09
CA MET A 216 -11.45 1.63 11.84
C MET A 216 -11.88 1.40 10.37
N ALA A 217 -11.30 0.39 9.75
CA ALA A 217 -11.65 -0.08 8.41
C ALA A 217 -11.88 -1.59 8.39
N TYR A 218 -12.62 -2.05 7.38
CA TYR A 218 -12.85 -3.47 7.14
C TYR A 218 -12.43 -3.81 5.72
N HIS A 219 -11.73 -4.94 5.54
CA HIS A 219 -11.22 -5.42 4.26
C HIS A 219 -11.83 -6.77 3.90
N LYS A 220 -12.19 -6.93 2.63
CA LYS A 220 -12.77 -8.19 2.14
C LYS A 220 -11.73 -9.31 2.05
N GLY A 221 -10.45 -8.95 1.98
CA GLY A 221 -9.33 -9.87 1.76
C GLY A 221 -9.36 -10.46 0.34
N PHE A 222 -8.32 -10.20 -0.47
CA PHE A 222 -8.21 -10.74 -1.86
C PHE A 222 -9.36 -10.41 -2.82
N GLY A 223 -10.33 -9.56 -2.46
CA GLY A 223 -11.54 -9.30 -3.26
C GLY A 223 -11.25 -8.67 -4.62
N SER A 224 -10.24 -7.81 -4.71
CA SER A 224 -9.83 -7.12 -5.93
C SER A 224 -8.84 -7.91 -6.80
N PHE A 225 -7.85 -8.57 -6.19
CA PHE A 225 -6.78 -9.29 -6.92
C PHE A 225 -7.05 -10.77 -7.18
N GLY A 226 -7.79 -11.43 -6.27
CA GLY A 226 -8.05 -12.86 -6.31
C GLY A 226 -8.68 -13.33 -7.62
N PRO A 227 -9.77 -12.70 -8.12
CA PRO A 227 -10.42 -13.11 -9.35
C PRO A 227 -9.51 -13.10 -10.59
N ALA A 228 -8.58 -12.15 -10.67
CA ALA A 228 -7.70 -11.99 -11.84
C ALA A 228 -6.49 -12.93 -11.84
N PHE A 229 -5.92 -13.25 -10.67
CA PHE A 229 -4.64 -13.96 -10.58
C PHE A 229 -4.70 -15.32 -9.87
N GLY A 230 -5.76 -15.58 -9.11
CA GLY A 230 -5.83 -16.72 -8.19
C GLY A 230 -4.71 -16.70 -7.15
N ARG A 231 -4.65 -17.73 -6.29
CA ARG A 231 -3.65 -17.79 -5.21
C ARG A 231 -2.22 -17.93 -5.73
N SER A 232 -1.99 -18.86 -6.65
CA SER A 232 -0.66 -19.11 -7.22
C SER A 232 -0.11 -17.90 -7.98
N GLY A 233 -0.97 -17.20 -8.74
CA GLY A 233 -0.58 -15.97 -9.44
C GLY A 233 -0.23 -14.84 -8.46
N CYS A 234 -0.99 -14.68 -7.38
CA CYS A 234 -0.67 -13.72 -6.32
C CYS A 234 0.67 -14.02 -5.63
N ASP A 235 0.96 -15.29 -5.37
CA ASP A 235 2.23 -15.72 -4.76
C ASP A 235 3.42 -15.52 -5.69
N ARG A 236 3.26 -15.86 -6.99
CA ARG A 236 4.27 -15.57 -8.02
C ARG A 236 4.55 -14.08 -8.15
N LEU A 237 3.49 -13.27 -8.18
CA LEU A 237 3.60 -11.81 -8.26
C LEU A 237 4.31 -11.23 -7.03
N ALA A 238 3.96 -11.70 -5.83
CA ALA A 238 4.62 -11.31 -4.60
C ALA A 238 6.11 -11.70 -4.61
N ALA A 239 6.45 -12.90 -5.08
CA ALA A 239 7.83 -13.34 -5.20
C ALA A 239 8.62 -12.46 -6.18
N ARG A 240 8.08 -12.20 -7.38
CA ARG A 240 8.68 -11.33 -8.40
C ARG A 240 8.95 -9.94 -7.84
N ASN A 241 7.95 -9.34 -7.20
CA ASN A 241 8.06 -7.99 -6.68
C ASN A 241 8.93 -7.89 -5.42
N SER A 242 9.05 -8.97 -4.64
CA SER A 242 10.02 -9.05 -3.54
C SER A 242 11.47 -9.07 -4.04
N LEU A 243 11.73 -9.73 -5.19
CA LEU A 243 13.03 -9.68 -5.86
C LEU A 243 13.32 -8.25 -6.36
N ILE A 244 12.37 -7.63 -7.04
CA ILE A 244 12.48 -6.24 -7.53
C ILE A 244 12.76 -5.28 -6.37
N PHE A 245 12.01 -5.37 -5.28
CA PHE A 245 12.23 -4.56 -4.08
C PHE A 245 13.65 -4.76 -3.54
N ALA A 246 14.11 -6.00 -3.42
CA ALA A 246 15.44 -6.29 -2.90
C ALA A 246 16.54 -5.68 -3.79
N TRP A 247 16.44 -5.83 -5.11
CA TRP A 247 17.42 -5.32 -6.06
C TRP A 247 17.35 -3.80 -6.22
N LYS A 248 16.18 -3.19 -6.07
CA LYS A 248 16.01 -1.74 -6.11
C LYS A 248 16.57 -1.09 -4.84
N ASN A 249 16.20 -1.61 -3.67
CA ASN A 249 16.33 -0.89 -2.40
C ASN A 249 17.48 -1.37 -1.50
N LEU A 250 17.85 -2.66 -1.53
CA LEU A 250 18.81 -3.17 -0.55
C LEU A 250 20.26 -2.88 -0.94
N GLY A 251 21.09 -2.58 0.06
CA GLY A 251 22.54 -2.45 -0.04
C GLY A 251 23.28 -3.28 1.00
N GLY A 252 24.60 -3.37 0.84
CA GLY A 252 25.50 -4.01 1.80
C GLY A 252 25.14 -5.48 2.10
N ARG A 253 25.24 -5.86 3.38
CA ARG A 253 25.03 -7.25 3.83
C ARG A 253 23.65 -7.82 3.48
N ARG A 254 22.60 -6.99 3.41
CA ARG A 254 21.24 -7.45 3.11
C ARG A 254 21.07 -7.84 1.65
N LEU A 255 21.65 -7.06 0.73
CA LEU A 255 21.67 -7.43 -0.68
C LEU A 255 22.54 -8.67 -0.90
N ALA A 256 23.71 -8.75 -0.25
CA ALA A 256 24.56 -9.93 -0.33
C ALA A 256 23.85 -11.20 0.18
N ALA A 257 23.19 -11.11 1.34
CA ALA A 257 22.40 -12.22 1.88
C ALA A 257 21.24 -12.60 0.95
N HIS A 258 20.52 -11.62 0.40
CA HIS A 258 19.46 -11.85 -0.59
C HIS A 258 19.98 -12.67 -1.77
N LEU A 259 21.08 -12.24 -2.40
CA LEU A 259 21.68 -12.90 -3.56
C LEU A 259 22.18 -14.31 -3.24
N ALA A 260 22.79 -14.51 -2.06
CA ALA A 260 23.28 -15.82 -1.63
C ALA A 260 22.16 -16.85 -1.43
N TRP A 261 20.94 -16.41 -1.10
CA TRP A 261 19.78 -17.28 -0.94
C TRP A 261 19.06 -17.63 -2.24
N LEU A 262 19.29 -16.89 -3.34
CA LEU A 262 18.59 -17.14 -4.61
C LEU A 262 18.82 -18.55 -5.17
N PRO A 263 20.07 -19.09 -5.23
CA PRO A 263 20.30 -20.45 -5.70
C PRO A 263 19.60 -21.49 -4.83
N VAL A 264 19.64 -21.31 -3.51
CA VAL A 264 19.01 -22.23 -2.55
C VAL A 264 17.50 -22.28 -2.74
N ARG A 265 16.85 -21.11 -2.94
CA ARG A 265 15.42 -21.05 -3.26
C ARG A 265 15.08 -21.73 -4.58
N LEU A 266 15.89 -21.48 -5.62
CA LEU A 266 15.66 -22.08 -6.92
C LEU A 266 15.75 -23.62 -6.84
N ILE A 267 16.77 -24.14 -6.15
CA ILE A 267 16.92 -25.58 -5.91
C ILE A 267 15.72 -26.13 -5.13
N HIS A 268 15.29 -25.45 -4.08
CA HIS A 268 14.13 -25.89 -3.28
C HIS A 268 12.82 -25.90 -4.09
N ASP A 269 12.59 -24.88 -4.93
CA ASP A 269 11.39 -24.80 -5.76
C ASP A 269 11.34 -25.94 -6.79
N LEU A 270 12.46 -26.16 -7.49
CA LEU A 270 12.62 -27.25 -8.45
C LEU A 270 12.50 -28.64 -7.79
N ALA A 271 13.12 -28.84 -6.63
CA ALA A 271 13.02 -30.09 -5.87
C ALA A 271 11.58 -30.35 -5.37
N SER A 272 10.82 -29.30 -5.10
CA SER A 272 9.40 -29.36 -4.72
C SER A 272 8.46 -29.51 -5.92
N ARG A 273 8.99 -29.67 -7.15
CA ARG A 273 8.24 -29.71 -8.42
C ARG A 273 7.34 -28.50 -8.63
N ARG A 274 7.75 -27.34 -8.12
CA ARG A 274 7.11 -26.05 -8.37
C ARG A 274 7.98 -25.23 -9.32
N ALA A 275 7.35 -24.34 -10.07
CA ALA A 275 8.02 -23.44 -11.00
C ALA A 275 7.73 -21.96 -10.71
N ASP A 276 6.87 -21.65 -9.72
CA ASP A 276 6.41 -20.28 -9.47
C ASP A 276 7.57 -19.33 -9.15
N PHE A 277 8.56 -19.76 -8.36
CA PHE A 277 9.69 -18.91 -8.02
C PHE A 277 10.65 -18.75 -9.21
N ALA A 278 10.87 -19.82 -9.99
CA ALA A 278 11.69 -19.76 -11.19
C ALA A 278 11.09 -18.79 -12.23
N VAL A 279 9.78 -18.87 -12.46
CA VAL A 279 9.07 -17.94 -13.35
C VAL A 279 9.13 -16.52 -12.81
N ALA A 280 8.86 -16.32 -11.51
CA ALA A 280 8.98 -15.01 -10.87
C ALA A 280 10.39 -14.40 -11.02
N LEU A 281 11.44 -15.22 -10.93
CA LEU A 281 12.82 -14.78 -11.11
C LEU A 281 13.07 -14.31 -12.55
N VAL A 282 12.62 -15.07 -13.55
CA VAL A 282 12.73 -14.67 -14.96
C VAL A 282 11.96 -13.38 -15.23
N GLU A 283 10.72 -13.26 -14.74
CA GLU A 283 9.91 -12.05 -14.86
C GLU A 283 10.57 -10.83 -14.19
N ALA A 284 11.22 -11.02 -13.03
CA ALA A 284 11.96 -9.97 -12.35
C ALA A 284 13.23 -9.57 -13.13
N LEU A 285 13.98 -10.55 -13.66
CA LEU A 285 15.18 -10.30 -14.48
C LEU A 285 14.84 -9.54 -15.76
N ALA A 286 13.69 -9.81 -16.39
CA ALA A 286 13.20 -9.05 -17.54
C ALA A 286 12.99 -7.56 -17.22
N ARG A 287 12.81 -7.19 -15.93
CA ARG A 287 12.68 -5.81 -15.45
C ARG A 287 14.00 -5.19 -14.96
N LEU A 288 15.11 -5.92 -15.02
CA LEU A 288 16.38 -5.50 -14.40
C LEU A 288 16.90 -4.15 -14.91
N GLY A 289 16.68 -3.83 -16.20
CA GLY A 289 17.03 -2.52 -16.76
C GLY A 289 16.31 -1.37 -16.04
N HIS A 290 15.00 -1.50 -15.85
CA HIS A 290 14.20 -0.52 -15.12
C HIS A 290 14.58 -0.46 -13.63
N VAL A 291 14.86 -1.62 -13.01
CA VAL A 291 15.34 -1.68 -11.62
C VAL A 291 16.67 -0.94 -11.45
N ARG A 292 17.62 -1.14 -12.37
CA ARG A 292 18.90 -0.43 -12.35
C ARG A 292 18.72 1.08 -12.54
N SER A 293 17.80 1.50 -13.40
CA SER A 293 17.46 2.91 -13.58
C SER A 293 16.91 3.51 -12.29
N ALA A 294 15.88 2.90 -11.70
CA ALA A 294 15.28 3.38 -10.46
C ALA A 294 16.27 3.39 -9.28
N ARG A 295 17.20 2.43 -9.26
CA ARG A 295 18.25 2.36 -8.22
C ARG A 295 19.30 3.47 -8.36
N ARG A 296 19.60 3.95 -9.56
CA ARG A 296 20.62 4.99 -9.77
C ARG A 296 20.29 6.30 -9.08
N ASP A 297 19.00 6.62 -8.99
CA ASP A 297 18.53 7.86 -8.38
C ASP A 297 18.51 7.77 -6.85
N LEU A 298 18.78 6.58 -6.30
CA LEU A 298 18.89 6.30 -4.88
C LEU A 298 20.36 6.24 -4.48
N ALA A 299 20.69 6.77 -3.29
CA ALA A 299 22.04 6.68 -2.72
C ALA A 299 22.37 5.29 -2.13
N VAL A 300 21.90 4.21 -2.76
CA VAL A 300 21.98 2.85 -2.21
C VAL A 300 23.43 2.43 -2.01
N GLY A 301 23.74 1.94 -0.82
CA GLY A 301 25.10 1.51 -0.46
C GLY A 301 25.96 2.60 0.17
N SER A 302 25.53 3.87 0.13
CA SER A 302 26.17 4.93 0.93
C SER A 302 26.03 4.65 2.43
N GLY A 303 26.96 5.16 3.25
CA GLY A 303 26.92 4.96 4.70
C GLY A 303 25.60 5.41 5.35
N ARG A 304 25.07 6.56 4.91
CA ARG A 304 23.76 7.08 5.35
C ARG A 304 22.61 6.14 4.95
N TRP A 305 22.61 5.65 3.71
CA TRP A 305 21.59 4.70 3.25
C TRP A 305 21.62 3.41 4.06
N ILE A 306 22.80 2.81 4.23
CA ILE A 306 22.96 1.57 4.99
C ILE A 306 22.49 1.76 6.43
N ALA A 307 22.84 2.86 7.09
CA ALA A 307 22.39 3.14 8.46
C ALA A 307 20.86 3.22 8.56
N ARG A 308 20.20 3.98 7.66
CA ARG A 308 18.73 4.10 7.64
C ARG A 308 18.03 2.79 7.30
N GLN A 309 18.58 2.02 6.36
CA GLN A 309 18.10 0.68 6.02
C GLN A 309 18.14 -0.23 7.25
N GLU A 310 19.25 -0.30 7.96
CA GLU A 310 19.34 -1.14 9.15
C GLU A 310 18.39 -0.67 10.25
N ALA A 311 18.21 0.64 10.44
CA ALA A 311 17.22 1.18 11.36
C ALA A 311 15.78 0.78 10.99
N PHE A 312 15.43 0.79 9.70
CA PHE A 312 14.12 0.32 9.21
C PHE A 312 13.88 -1.13 9.62
N PHE A 313 14.82 -2.01 9.27
CA PHE A 313 14.68 -3.42 9.60
C PHE A 313 14.76 -3.64 11.12
N GLN A 314 15.55 -2.89 11.89
CA GLN A 314 15.52 -3.00 13.34
C GLN A 314 14.15 -2.60 13.92
N ARG A 315 13.50 -1.58 13.36
CA ARG A 315 12.20 -1.10 13.82
C ARG A 315 11.06 -2.06 13.48
N PHE A 316 11.10 -2.65 12.29
CA PHE A 316 9.98 -3.41 11.74
C PHE A 316 10.22 -4.91 11.62
N GLN A 317 11.43 -5.41 11.85
CA GLN A 317 11.73 -6.84 11.74
C GLN A 317 11.46 -7.56 13.07
N TRP A 318 10.64 -8.60 12.98
CA TRP A 318 10.35 -9.55 14.04
C TRP A 318 10.59 -10.97 13.51
#